data_AF-A0A933EDQ0-F1
#
_entry.id   AF-A0A933EDQ0-F1
#
_cell.length_a   1.000
_cell.length_b   1.000
_cell.length_c   1.000
_cell.angle_alpha   90.00
_cell.angle_beta   90.00
_cell.angle_gamma   90.00
#
_symmetry.space_group_name_H-M   'P 1'
#
loop_
_entity.id
_entity.type
_entity.pdbx_description
1 polymer ?
#
loop_
_entity_poly.entity_id
_entity_poly.type
_entity_poly.pdbx_seq_one_letter_code
_entity_poly.pdbx_strand_id
1 'polypeptide(L)'
;MTNSYVRHAAKVGFFLILFYAVCLLWKFMITDPEVARFHLLSLKLSLPGFSGFTTGSIVWGGVLSFVYGFFASLVFHGVHGKCCLPKAS
;
A
#
# COMPACT_ATOMS: atom_id res chain seq x y z
N MET A 1 3.21 -18.98 -16.65
CA MET A 1 2.14 -18.44 -15.78
C MET A 1 2.63 -17.45 -14.71
N THR A 2 3.88 -17.57 -14.22
CA THR A 2 4.49 -16.66 -13.22
C THR A 2 4.54 -15.17 -13.65
N ASN A 3 4.78 -14.87 -14.93
CA ASN A 3 4.90 -13.49 -15.42
C ASN A 3 3.61 -12.65 -15.26
N SER A 4 2.42 -13.23 -15.41
CA SER A 4 1.16 -12.47 -15.23
C SER A 4 0.89 -12.12 -13.76
N TYR A 5 1.19 -13.04 -12.84
CA TYR A 5 0.98 -12.81 -11.40
C TYR A 5 1.94 -11.76 -10.86
N VAL A 6 3.23 -11.84 -11.20
CA VAL A 6 4.21 -10.84 -10.80
C VAL A 6 3.87 -9.46 -11.36
N ARG A 7 3.39 -9.39 -12.61
CA ARG A 7 2.95 -8.12 -13.21
C ARG A 7 1.71 -7.54 -12.53
N HIS A 8 0.77 -8.39 -12.10
CA HIS A 8 -0.39 -7.93 -11.33
C HIS A 8 0.01 -7.48 -9.92
N ALA A 9 0.82 -8.27 -9.22
CA ALA A 9 1.34 -7.92 -7.90
C ALA A 9 2.12 -6.61 -7.92
N ALA A 10 2.91 -6.36 -8.96
CA ALA A 10 3.60 -5.07 -9.15
C ALA A 10 2.62 -3.90 -9.32
N LYS A 11 1.52 -4.08 -10.05
CA LYS A 11 0.46 -3.05 -10.18
C LYS A 11 -0.21 -2.76 -8.84
N VAL A 12 -0.52 -3.81 -8.05
CA VAL A 12 -1.11 -3.66 -6.72
C VAL A 12 -0.15 -2.93 -5.78
N GLY A 13 1.13 -3.31 -5.78
CA GLY A 13 2.16 -2.61 -5.00
C GLY A 13 2.26 -1.12 -5.38
N PHE A 14 2.27 -0.80 -6.68
CA PHE A 14 2.33 0.59 -7.14
C PHE A 14 1.06 1.38 -6.79
N PHE A 15 -0.11 0.75 -6.84
CA PHE A 15 -1.36 1.34 -6.38
C PHE A 15 -1.29 1.72 -4.89
N LEU A 16 -0.70 0.87 -4.04
CA LEU A 16 -0.50 1.21 -2.63
C LEU A 16 0.50 2.35 -2.42
N ILE A 17 1.55 2.48 -3.25
CA ILE A 17 2.43 3.66 -3.21
C ILE A 17 1.63 4.93 -3.52
N LEU A 18 0.80 4.90 -4.57
CA LEU A 18 -0.02 6.06 -4.95
C LEU A 18 -1.03 6.42 -3.86
N PHE A 19 -1.71 5.42 -3.30
CA PHE A 19 -2.61 5.61 -2.17
C PHE A 19 -1.88 6.21 -0.97
N TYR A 20 -0.68 5.71 -0.66
CA TYR A 20 0.18 6.26 0.38
C TYR A 20 0.52 7.74 0.15
N ALA A 21 0.89 8.11 -1.07
CA ALA A 21 1.17 9.50 -1.43
C ALA A 21 -0.06 10.41 -1.24
N VAL A 22 -1.26 9.94 -1.61
CA VAL A 22 -2.51 10.66 -1.36
C VAL A 22 -2.74 10.85 0.14
N CYS A 23 -2.49 9.82 0.97
CA CYS A 23 -2.62 9.94 2.42
C CYS A 23 -1.62 10.94 3.03
N LEU A 24 -0.41 11.06 2.46
CA LEU A 24 0.55 12.09 2.88
C LEU A 24 0.08 13.50 2.48
N LEU A 25 -0.45 13.65 1.27
CA LEU A 25 -1.00 14.92 0.79
C LEU A 25 -2.22 15.37 1.61
N TRP A 26 -3.02 14.41 2.07
CA TRP A 26 -4.19 14.66 2.90
C TRP A 26 -3.85 15.43 4.19
N LYS A 27 -2.62 15.31 4.69
CA LYS A 27 -2.11 16.11 5.82
C LYS A 27 -2.27 17.61 5.59
N PHE A 28 -2.11 18.09 4.35
CA PHE A 28 -2.22 19.52 4.03
C PHE A 28 -3.68 20.00 3.93
N MET A 29 -4.63 19.08 3.77
CA MET A 29 -6.06 19.41 3.70
C MET A 29 -6.75 19.39 5.06
N ILE A 30 -6.16 18.76 6.08
CA ILE A 30 -6.74 18.73 7.42
C ILE A 30 -6.39 20.02 8.17
N THR A 31 -7.42 20.81 8.48
CA THR A 31 -7.34 21.97 9.37
C THR A 31 -7.58 21.61 10.83
N ASP A 32 -8.40 20.60 11.12
CA ASP A 32 -8.77 20.22 12.48
C ASP A 32 -7.71 19.33 13.16
N PRO A 33 -7.20 19.71 14.34
CA PRO A 33 -6.09 19.00 14.99
C PRO A 33 -6.46 17.58 15.45
N GLU A 34 -7.72 17.35 15.82
CA GLU A 34 -8.20 16.02 16.23
C GLU A 34 -8.30 15.06 15.04
N VAL A 35 -8.74 15.54 13.88
CA VAL A 35 -8.76 14.76 12.63
C VAL A 35 -7.33 14.43 12.19
N ALA A 36 -6.39 15.36 12.36
CA ALA A 36 -4.98 15.14 12.02
C ALA A 36 -4.35 14.05 12.90
N ARG A 37 -4.68 14.01 14.19
CA ARG A 37 -4.23 12.95 15.11
C ARG A 37 -4.78 11.59 14.72
N PHE A 38 -6.08 11.51 14.41
CA PHE A 38 -6.72 10.28 13.98
C PHE A 38 -6.11 9.75 12.68
N HIS A 39 -5.87 10.63 11.70
CA HIS A 39 -5.21 10.29 10.44
C HIS A 39 -3.80 9.73 10.65
N LEU A 40 -3.00 10.37 11.51
CA LEU A 40 -1.65 9.93 11.85
C LEU A 40 -1.66 8.56 12.54
N LEU A 41 -2.61 8.32 13.44
CA LEU A 41 -2.78 7.01 14.10
C LEU A 41 -3.19 5.93 13.10
N SER A 42 -4.10 6.27 12.18
CA SER A 42 -4.57 5.38 11.12
C SER A 42 -3.44 4.95 10.19
N LEU A 43 -2.61 5.91 9.77
CA LEU A 43 -1.39 5.66 8.98
C LEU A 43 -0.43 4.73 9.72
N LYS A 44 -0.18 4.95 11.01
CA LYS A 44 0.70 4.10 11.83
C LYS A 44 0.21 2.65 11.95
N LEU A 45 -1.10 2.46 12.05
CA LEU A 45 -1.71 1.13 12.21
C LEU A 45 -1.79 0.36 10.88
N SER A 46 -2.11 1.05 9.79
CA SER A 46 -2.32 0.43 8.48
C SER A 46 -1.03 0.26 7.67
N LEU A 47 -0.01 1.09 7.92
CA LEU A 47 1.22 1.10 7.13
C LEU A 47 2.42 0.70 8.00
N PRO A 48 2.85 -0.56 7.92
CA PRO A 48 4.00 -1.01 8.67
C PRO A 48 5.24 -0.17 8.33
N GLY A 49 5.94 0.30 9.37
CA GLY A 49 7.16 1.10 9.27
C GLY A 49 6.97 2.61 9.13
N PHE A 50 5.72 3.11 9.10
CA PHE A 50 5.46 4.54 9.20
C PHE A 50 5.38 4.99 10.68
N SER A 51 6.34 5.81 11.13
CA SER A 51 6.37 6.32 12.52
C SER A 51 6.02 7.80 12.63
N GLY A 52 6.01 8.54 11.53
CA GLY A 52 5.69 9.97 11.50
C GLY A 52 6.10 10.66 10.20
N PHE A 53 5.97 11.98 10.15
CA PHE A 53 6.25 12.80 8.97
C PHE A 53 7.73 13.18 8.80
N THR A 54 8.65 12.40 9.37
CA THR A 54 10.08 12.58 9.10
C THR A 54 10.41 12.00 7.72
N THR A 55 11.35 12.60 7.01
CA THR A 55 11.74 12.17 5.65
C THR A 55 12.09 10.68 5.61
N GLY A 56 12.80 10.18 6.62
CA GLY A 56 13.14 8.76 6.75
C GLY A 56 11.91 7.85 6.91
N SER A 57 10.97 8.20 7.79
CA SER A 57 9.72 7.43 7.95
C SER A 57 8.83 7.48 6.71
N ILE A 58 8.83 8.60 5.99
CA ILE A 58 8.07 8.75 4.75
C ILE A 58 8.61 7.83 3.66
N VAL A 59 9.92 7.87 3.42
CA VAL A 59 10.56 7.01 2.41
C VAL A 59 10.41 5.53 2.79
N TRP A 60 10.69 5.18 4.04
CA TRP A 60 10.61 3.81 4.52
C TRP A 60 9.18 3.26 4.49
N GLY A 61 8.19 4.07 4.90
CA GLY A 61 6.77 3.74 4.82
C GLY A 61 6.32 3.51 3.38
N GLY A 62 6.79 4.31 2.42
CA GLY A 62 6.50 4.11 1.00
C GLY A 62 7.08 2.80 0.44
N VAL A 63 8.34 2.50 0.77
CA VAL A 63 8.99 1.23 0.38
C VAL A 63 8.23 0.04 0.95
N LEU A 64 7.90 0.08 2.24
CA LEU A 64 7.16 -1.02 2.87
C LEU A 64 5.73 -1.14 2.34
N SER A 65 5.06 -0.03 2.00
CA SER A 65 3.73 -0.07 1.37
C SER A 65 3.76 -0.85 0.05
N PHE A 66 4.79 -0.64 -0.77
CA PHE A 66 4.99 -1.42 -1.99
C PHE A 66 5.25 -2.88 -1.71
N VAL A 67 6.21 -3.18 -0.82
CA VAL A 67 6.64 -4.54 -0.49
C VAL A 67 5.46 -5.33 0.08
N TYR A 68 4.73 -4.78 1.04
CA TYR A 68 3.55 -5.43 1.61
C TYR A 68 2.44 -5.63 0.58
N GLY A 69 2.15 -4.64 -0.28
CA GLY A 69 1.17 -4.81 -1.35
C GLY A 69 1.55 -5.90 -2.34
N PHE A 70 2.83 -5.94 -2.72
CA PHE A 70 3.37 -6.93 -3.63
C PHE A 70 3.30 -8.35 -3.04
N PHE A 71 3.79 -8.54 -1.82
CA PHE A 71 3.76 -9.84 -1.15
C PHE A 71 2.34 -10.27 -0.81
N ALA A 72 1.48 -9.37 -0.33
CA ALA A 72 0.07 -9.70 -0.08
C ALA A 72 -0.63 -10.16 -1.36
N SER A 73 -0.38 -9.50 -2.49
CA SER A 73 -0.92 -9.92 -3.79
C SER A 73 -0.37 -11.28 -4.25
N LEU A 74 0.94 -11.52 -4.08
CA LEU A 74 1.54 -12.82 -4.39
C LEU A 74 0.98 -13.95 -3.53
N VAL A 75 0.88 -13.75 -2.21
CA VAL A 75 0.30 -14.72 -1.27
C VAL A 75 -1.17 -14.94 -1.61
N PHE A 76 -1.93 -13.88 -1.89
CA PHE A 76 -3.32 -13.99 -2.29
C PHE A 76 -3.47 -14.84 -3.55
N HIS A 77 -2.68 -14.58 -4.60
CA HIS A 77 -2.69 -15.42 -5.80
C HIS A 77 -2.22 -16.86 -5.55
N GLY A 78 -1.24 -17.06 -4.67
CA GLY A 78 -0.74 -18.38 -4.29
C GLY A 78 -1.76 -19.23 -3.54
N VAL A 79 -2.47 -18.63 -2.57
CA VAL A 79 -3.52 -19.28 -1.78
C VAL A 79 -4.78 -19.49 -2.61
N HIS A 80 -5.18 -18.50 -3.41
CA HIS A 80 -6.43 -18.57 -4.16
C HIS A 80 -6.34 -19.31 -5.48
N GLY A 81 -5.12 -19.64 -5.98
CA GLY A 81 -4.70 -20.61 -7.02
C GLY A 81 -5.50 -20.78 -8.33
N LYS A 82 -6.83 -20.65 -8.28
CA LYS A 82 -7.85 -20.94 -9.29
C LYS A 82 -8.93 -19.85 -9.43
N CYS A 83 -9.00 -18.81 -8.58
CA CYS A 83 -10.04 -17.77 -8.69
C CYS A 83 -9.83 -16.78 -9.85
N CYS A 84 -8.61 -16.64 -10.35
CA CYS A 84 -8.27 -15.76 -11.48
C CYS A 84 -7.80 -16.60 -12.67
N LEU A 85 -8.66 -17.48 -13.20
CA LEU A 85 -8.40 -18.08 -14.50
C LEU A 85 -8.37 -16.95 -15.55
N PRO A 86 -7.38 -16.91 -16.46
CA PRO A 86 -7.45 -16.03 -17.61
C PRO A 86 -8.76 -16.33 -18.34
N LYS A 87 -9.54 -15.28 -18.65
CA LYS A 87 -10.74 -15.39 -19.46
C LYS A 87 -10.36 -16.14 -20.74
N ALA A 88 -10.87 -17.38 -20.88
CA ALA A 88 -10.65 -18.16 -22.09
C ALA A 88 -11.15 -17.31 -23.27
N SER A 89 -10.22 -16.99 -24.17
CA SER A 89 -10.49 -16.27 -25.41
C SER A 89 -11.03 -17.25 -26.44
#